data_AF-A0A5C9EAF6-F1
#
_entry.id   AF-A0A5C9EAF6-F1
#
_cell.length_a   1.000
_cell.length_b   1.000
_cell.length_c   1.000
_cell.angle_alpha   90.00
_cell.angle_beta   90.00
_cell.angle_gamma   90.00
#
_symmetry.space_group_name_H-M   'P 1'
#
loop_
_entity.id
_entity.type
_entity.pdbx_description
1 polymer ?
#
loop_
_entity_poly.entity_id
_entity_poly.type
_entity_poly.pdbx_seq_one_letter_code
_entity_poly.pdbx_strand_id
1 'polypeptide(L)'
;MKKSNIIIVALFVVGLLVFGIIIGMIFLSNPTNNYDPGNSDQDYDKKKLSEVHNITLIVDYSGEKEPNEKYENISLYNNKTTVFDALNKSCQIKYDHYGWGLYITEINGVGEGWTYTVNNEPMPPIPANKYNLRDNDVIKWTHV
;
A
#
# COMPACT_ATOMS: atom_id res chain seq x y z
N MET A 1 13.92 -64.48 21.14
CA MET A 1 12.96 -63.66 20.37
C MET A 1 12.62 -64.40 19.08
N LYS A 2 11.34 -64.74 18.82
CA LYS A 2 10.95 -65.49 17.60
C LYS A 2 11.19 -64.61 16.37
N LYS A 3 11.71 -65.18 15.27
CA LYS A 3 11.97 -64.47 13.99
C LYS A 3 10.79 -63.60 13.53
N SER A 4 9.56 -64.04 13.80
CA SER A 4 8.33 -63.30 13.51
C SER A 4 8.24 -61.93 14.21
N ASN A 5 8.73 -61.81 15.45
CA ASN A 5 8.66 -60.55 16.21
C ASN A 5 9.68 -59.53 15.69
N ILE A 6 10.80 -59.98 15.12
CA ILE A 6 11.82 -59.11 14.51
C ILE A 6 11.30 -58.51 13.20
N ILE A 7 10.56 -59.31 12.40
CA ILE A 7 9.96 -58.86 11.14
C ILE A 7 8.88 -57.79 11.41
N ILE A 8 8.03 -58.00 12.42
CA ILE A 8 6.97 -57.04 12.78
C ILE A 8 7.56 -55.70 13.24
N VAL A 9 8.60 -55.74 14.08
CA VAL A 9 9.30 -54.51 14.53
C VAL A 9 9.97 -53.79 13.36
N ALA A 10 10.62 -54.53 12.45
CA ALA A 10 11.24 -53.93 11.26
C ALA A 10 10.21 -53.25 10.34
N LEU A 11 9.04 -53.88 10.12
CA LEU A 11 7.96 -53.27 9.31
C LEU A 11 7.38 -52.01 9.96
N PHE A 12 7.28 -51.97 11.29
CA PHE A 12 6.77 -50.81 12.02
C PHE A 12 7.73 -49.61 11.93
N VAL A 13 9.04 -49.86 12.03
CA VAL A 13 10.08 -48.81 11.89
C VAL A 13 10.13 -48.25 10.47
N VAL A 14 10.03 -49.11 9.45
CA VAL A 14 9.96 -48.67 8.06
C VAL A 14 8.70 -47.86 7.80
N GLY A 15 7.54 -48.27 8.36
CA GLY A 15 6.30 -47.52 8.25
C GLY A 15 6.38 -46.09 8.81
N LEU A 16 7.01 -45.92 9.98
CA LEU A 16 7.22 -44.60 10.59
C LEU A 16 8.15 -43.69 9.77
N LEU A 17 9.18 -44.25 9.14
CA LEU A 17 10.11 -43.50 8.30
C LEU A 17 9.44 -43.00 7.01
N VAL A 18 8.59 -43.81 6.38
CA VAL A 18 7.87 -43.41 5.16
C VAL A 18 6.80 -42.35 5.46
N PHE A 19 6.12 -42.46 6.61
CA PHE A 19 5.08 -41.50 7.01
C PHE A 19 5.64 -40.09 7.27
N GLY A 20 6.84 -39.98 7.86
CA GLY A 20 7.52 -38.70 8.09
C GLY A 20 7.92 -37.99 6.80
N ILE A 21 8.33 -38.74 5.78
CA ILE A 21 8.73 -38.19 4.47
C ILE A 21 7.51 -37.61 3.72
N ILE A 22 6.36 -38.27 3.79
CA ILE A 22 5.13 -37.82 3.12
C ILE A 22 4.59 -36.53 3.78
N ILE A 23 4.59 -36.45 5.12
CA ILE A 23 4.19 -35.22 5.83
C ILE A 23 5.17 -34.08 5.53
N GLY A 24 6.48 -34.34 5.51
CA GLY A 24 7.49 -33.34 5.15
C GLY A 24 7.28 -32.76 3.75
N MET A 25 6.90 -33.59 2.77
CA MET A 25 6.58 -33.13 1.42
C MET A 25 5.29 -32.29 1.36
N ILE A 26 4.28 -32.58 2.18
CA ILE A 26 3.06 -31.75 2.25
C ILE A 26 3.38 -30.35 2.82
N PHE A 27 4.29 -30.25 3.80
CA PHE A 27 4.70 -28.95 4.36
C PHE A 27 5.69 -28.18 3.47
N LEU A 28 6.56 -28.87 2.71
CA LEU A 28 7.51 -28.25 1.77
C LEU A 28 6.87 -27.91 0.41
N SER A 29 5.75 -28.54 0.05
CA SER A 29 5.05 -28.31 -1.22
C SER A 29 3.84 -27.41 -1.11
N ASN A 30 3.66 -26.70 0.02
CA ASN A 30 2.77 -25.54 0.08
C ASN A 30 3.60 -24.30 -0.24
N PRO A 31 3.77 -23.91 -1.52
CA PRO A 31 4.03 -22.51 -1.80
C PRO A 31 2.87 -21.75 -1.16
N THR A 32 3.17 -20.86 -0.24
CA THR A 32 2.21 -19.85 0.20
C THR A 32 1.52 -19.32 -1.04
N ASN A 33 0.18 -19.46 -1.07
CA ASN A 33 -0.65 -18.96 -2.15
C ASN A 33 -0.31 -17.48 -2.38
N ASN A 34 0.52 -17.20 -3.38
CA ASN A 34 0.50 -15.90 -4.05
C ASN A 34 -0.76 -15.93 -4.91
N TYR A 35 -1.89 -15.65 -4.25
CA TYR A 35 -3.00 -15.04 -4.91
C TYR A 35 -2.49 -13.68 -5.37
N ASP A 36 -2.17 -13.59 -6.67
CA ASP A 36 -1.85 -12.38 -7.39
C ASP A 36 -3.11 -11.96 -8.16
N PRO A 37 -3.97 -11.09 -7.58
CA PRO A 37 -5.07 -10.48 -8.31
C PRO A 37 -4.58 -9.14 -8.88
N GLY A 38 -3.69 -9.18 -9.85
CA GLY A 38 -3.42 -8.02 -10.68
C GLY A 38 -1.95 -7.66 -10.71
N ASN A 39 -1.33 -8.12 -11.78
CA ASN A 39 -0.30 -7.42 -12.51
C ASN A 39 -0.66 -5.92 -12.68
N SER A 40 -0.29 -5.13 -11.70
CA SER A 40 -0.03 -3.71 -11.84
C SER A 40 1.32 -3.49 -11.17
N ASP A 41 2.33 -3.18 -11.96
CA ASP A 41 3.62 -2.66 -11.49
C ASP A 41 3.41 -1.27 -10.85
N GLN A 42 2.52 -1.17 -9.87
CA GLN A 42 2.31 0.05 -9.11
C GLN A 42 3.39 0.08 -8.04
N ASP A 43 4.55 0.61 -8.43
CA ASP A 43 5.68 0.96 -7.57
C ASP A 43 5.24 2.08 -6.59
N TYR A 44 4.42 1.73 -5.60
CA TYR A 44 4.04 2.61 -4.49
C TYR A 44 5.22 2.83 -3.54
N ASP A 45 6.24 1.96 -3.61
CA ASP A 45 7.49 2.02 -2.83
C ASP A 45 8.62 2.71 -3.61
N LYS A 46 8.23 3.72 -4.38
CA LYS A 46 9.16 4.65 -5.03
C LYS A 46 10.14 5.20 -4.00
N LYS A 47 11.45 5.08 -4.28
CA LYS A 47 12.51 5.76 -3.52
C LYS A 47 12.16 7.23 -3.29
N LYS A 48 12.21 7.70 -2.06
CA LYS A 48 11.97 9.09 -1.71
C LYS A 48 13.02 10.02 -2.33
N LEU A 49 12.57 11.10 -2.95
CA LEU A 49 13.44 12.14 -3.50
C LEU A 49 13.59 13.28 -2.48
N SER A 50 14.71 13.99 -2.53
CA SER A 50 14.92 15.16 -1.68
C SER A 50 14.09 16.36 -2.11
N GLU A 51 13.77 16.44 -3.40
CA GLU A 51 12.95 17.48 -4.02
C GLU A 51 12.15 16.90 -5.19
N VAL A 52 11.02 17.53 -5.50
CA VAL A 52 10.22 17.28 -6.70
C VAL A 52 9.61 18.59 -7.20
N HIS A 53 9.39 18.68 -8.51
CA HIS A 53 8.97 19.90 -9.20
C HIS A 53 7.77 19.68 -10.09
N ASN A 54 7.13 20.80 -10.45
CA ASN A 54 6.00 20.84 -11.36
C ASN A 54 4.82 19.94 -10.95
N ILE A 55 4.58 19.79 -9.64
CA ILE A 55 3.44 19.03 -9.14
C ILE A 55 2.17 19.84 -9.39
N THR A 56 1.13 19.14 -9.85
CA THR A 56 -0.23 19.69 -9.93
C THR A 56 -1.09 19.06 -8.85
N LEU A 57 -1.85 19.87 -8.13
CA LEU A 57 -2.82 19.42 -7.13
C LEU A 57 -4.21 19.93 -7.53
N ILE A 58 -5.17 19.01 -7.59
CA ILE A 58 -6.59 19.30 -7.82
C ILE A 58 -7.35 18.89 -6.56
N VAL A 59 -8.19 19.78 -6.05
CA VAL A 59 -9.14 19.51 -4.97
C VAL A 59 -10.54 19.58 -5.58
N ASP A 60 -11.13 18.41 -5.71
CA ASP A 60 -12.49 18.20 -6.20
C ASP A 60 -13.42 17.99 -5.00
N TYR A 61 -14.18 19.02 -4.65
CA TYR A 61 -15.13 19.00 -3.54
C TYR A 61 -16.41 18.23 -3.88
N SER A 62 -16.57 17.72 -5.11
CA SER A 62 -17.74 16.96 -5.53
C SER A 62 -19.09 17.65 -5.23
N GLY A 63 -19.11 18.99 -5.27
CA GLY A 63 -20.30 19.81 -5.02
C GLY A 63 -20.48 20.28 -3.57
N GLU A 64 -19.69 19.83 -2.60
CA GLU A 64 -19.73 20.32 -1.20
C GLU A 64 -19.26 21.78 -1.07
N LYS A 65 -18.39 22.20 -1.99
CA LYS A 65 -17.89 23.57 -2.10
C LYS A 65 -17.58 23.89 -3.56
N GLU A 66 -17.87 25.12 -3.96
CA GLU A 66 -17.56 25.63 -5.30
C GLU A 66 -16.78 26.94 -5.22
N PRO A 67 -15.82 27.20 -6.13
CA PRO A 67 -15.36 26.27 -7.16
C PRO A 67 -14.41 25.19 -6.61
N ASN A 68 -14.27 24.10 -7.36
CA ASN A 68 -13.10 23.22 -7.24
C ASN A 68 -11.79 24.01 -7.40
N GLU A 69 -10.74 23.55 -6.72
CA GLU A 69 -9.48 24.27 -6.63
C GLU A 69 -8.36 23.53 -7.36
N LYS A 70 -7.47 24.28 -8.01
CA LYS A 70 -6.32 23.74 -8.73
C LYS A 70 -5.08 24.57 -8.43
N TYR A 71 -3.99 23.88 -8.10
CA TYR A 71 -2.69 24.46 -7.79
C TYR A 71 -1.65 23.83 -8.72
N GLU A 72 -0.89 24.65 -9.43
CA GLU A 72 0.08 24.21 -10.44
C GLU A 72 1.50 24.68 -10.09
N ASN A 73 2.50 24.08 -10.73
CA ASN A 73 3.91 24.42 -10.55
C ASN A 73 4.40 24.29 -9.08
N ILE A 74 3.80 23.38 -8.30
CA ILE A 74 4.22 23.16 -6.92
C ILE A 74 5.61 22.50 -6.92
N SER A 75 6.52 23.08 -6.14
CA SER A 75 7.83 22.48 -5.84
C SER A 75 7.95 22.15 -4.37
N LEU A 76 8.47 20.95 -4.08
CA LEU A 76 8.65 20.39 -2.76
C LEU A 76 10.13 20.09 -2.51
N TYR A 77 10.58 20.26 -1.27
CA TYR A 77 12.01 20.23 -0.91
C TYR A 77 12.23 19.53 0.43
N ASN A 78 13.50 19.34 0.80
CA ASN A 78 13.93 18.86 2.12
C ASN A 78 13.32 17.51 2.52
N ASN A 79 13.18 16.59 1.56
CA ASN A 79 12.52 15.30 1.76
C ASN A 79 11.06 15.42 2.24
N LYS A 80 10.38 16.53 1.94
CA LYS A 80 8.93 16.68 2.14
C LYS A 80 8.22 16.58 0.79
N THR A 81 8.33 15.41 0.16
CA THR A 81 7.96 15.16 -1.25
C THR A 81 6.84 14.12 -1.39
N THR A 82 5.94 14.03 -0.41
CA THR A 82 4.80 13.10 -0.44
C THR A 82 3.51 13.77 -0.94
N VAL A 83 2.48 12.97 -1.24
CA VAL A 83 1.13 13.49 -1.56
C VAL A 83 0.61 14.38 -0.43
N PHE A 84 0.82 13.97 0.82
CA PHE A 84 0.47 14.77 2.00
C PHE A 84 1.23 16.10 2.02
N ASP A 85 2.53 16.10 1.72
CA ASP A 85 3.32 17.33 1.73
C ASP A 85 2.84 18.33 0.65
N ALA A 86 2.44 17.84 -0.52
CA ALA A 86 1.82 18.67 -1.56
C ALA A 86 0.51 19.28 -1.08
N LEU A 87 -0.37 18.47 -0.46
CA LEU A 87 -1.64 18.95 0.07
C LEU A 87 -1.44 19.98 1.20
N ASN A 88 -0.61 19.66 2.19
CA ASN A 88 -0.33 20.50 3.34
C ASN A 88 0.35 21.82 2.97
N LYS A 89 1.07 21.86 1.84
CA LYS A 89 1.67 23.10 1.32
C LYS A 89 0.64 24.02 0.67
N SER A 90 -0.38 23.46 0.02
CA SER A 90 -1.32 24.21 -0.81
C SER A 90 -2.64 24.54 -0.12
N CYS A 91 -3.03 23.75 0.88
CA CYS A 91 -4.36 23.82 1.50
C CYS A 91 -4.27 23.95 3.03
N GLN A 92 -5.33 24.49 3.64
CA GLN A 92 -5.58 24.37 5.07
C GLN A 92 -6.17 22.99 5.34
N ILE A 93 -5.48 22.18 6.13
CA ILE A 93 -5.92 20.80 6.39
C ILE A 93 -6.04 20.49 7.88
N LYS A 94 -6.97 19.61 8.21
CA LYS A 94 -7.01 18.88 9.48
C LYS A 94 -6.82 17.39 9.21
N TYR A 95 -6.12 16.72 10.12
CA TYR A 95 -5.81 15.32 9.98
C TYR A 95 -5.51 14.67 11.32
N ASP A 96 -5.81 13.37 11.39
CA ASP A 96 -5.53 12.53 12.54
C ASP A 96 -4.43 11.52 12.23
N HIS A 97 -3.71 11.13 13.28
CA HIS A 97 -2.65 10.14 13.19
C HIS A 97 -3.18 8.77 13.60
N TYR A 98 -3.04 7.81 12.69
CA TYR A 98 -3.31 6.40 12.96
C TYR A 98 -2.05 5.57 12.76
N GLY A 99 -2.01 4.36 13.31
CA GLY A 99 -0.87 3.45 13.17
C GLY A 99 -0.52 3.12 11.71
N TRP A 100 -1.51 3.19 10.81
CA TRP A 100 -1.32 2.95 9.39
C TRP A 100 -0.87 4.19 8.60
N GLY A 101 -1.13 5.41 9.07
CA GLY A 101 -0.82 6.65 8.35
C GLY A 101 -1.62 7.87 8.85
N LEU A 102 -1.58 8.95 8.07
CA LEU A 102 -2.43 10.12 8.31
C LEU A 102 -3.78 9.98 7.63
N TYR A 103 -4.84 10.32 8.35
CA TYR A 103 -6.20 10.43 7.83
C TYR A 103 -6.60 11.90 7.71
N ILE A 104 -6.98 12.35 6.53
CA ILE A 104 -7.42 13.73 6.31
C ILE A 104 -8.89 13.86 6.72
N THR A 105 -9.15 14.73 7.69
CA THR A 105 -10.49 14.99 8.22
C THR A 105 -11.09 16.29 7.71
N GLU A 106 -10.28 17.19 7.15
CA GLU A 106 -10.77 18.43 6.55
C GLU A 106 -9.79 18.97 5.51
N ILE A 107 -10.30 19.46 4.38
CA ILE A 107 -9.55 20.25 3.39
C ILE A 107 -10.30 21.56 3.13
N ASN A 108 -9.64 22.69 3.41
CA ASN A 108 -10.14 24.05 3.16
C ASN A 108 -11.58 24.29 3.68
N GLY A 109 -11.87 23.74 4.88
CA GLY A 109 -13.14 23.89 5.57
C GLY A 109 -14.22 22.85 5.24
N VAL A 110 -13.97 21.94 4.30
CA VAL A 110 -14.88 20.82 3.98
C VAL A 110 -14.42 19.57 4.73
N GLY A 111 -15.36 18.95 5.45
CA GLY A 111 -15.13 17.91 6.47
C GLY A 111 -14.67 16.56 5.91
N GLU A 112 -14.93 15.48 6.65
CA GLU A 112 -14.47 14.13 6.34
C GLU A 112 -15.04 13.58 5.02
N GLY A 113 -14.40 12.54 4.48
CA GLY A 113 -14.81 11.94 3.20
C GLY A 113 -13.84 12.22 2.08
N TRP A 114 -12.53 12.14 2.33
CA TRP A 114 -11.51 12.46 1.34
C TRP A 114 -10.76 11.23 0.84
N THR A 115 -10.63 11.12 -0.48
CA THR A 115 -9.73 10.16 -1.14
C THR A 115 -8.78 10.87 -2.10
N TYR A 116 -7.68 10.20 -2.48
CA TYR A 116 -6.72 10.74 -3.43
C TYR A 116 -6.33 9.74 -4.51
N THR A 117 -6.01 10.26 -5.69
CA THR A 117 -5.35 9.55 -6.79
C THR A 117 -4.14 10.33 -7.28
N VAL A 118 -3.24 9.65 -7.98
CA VAL A 118 -2.06 10.25 -8.61
C VAL A 118 -2.03 9.84 -10.07
N ASN A 119 -1.82 10.78 -10.98
CA ASN A 119 -1.76 10.59 -12.43
C ASN A 119 -2.98 9.88 -13.03
N ASN A 120 -4.18 10.10 -12.47
CA ASN A 120 -5.43 9.41 -12.84
C ASN A 120 -5.39 7.87 -12.68
N GLU A 121 -4.41 7.34 -11.94
CA GLU A 121 -4.36 5.93 -11.58
C GLU A 121 -5.36 5.61 -10.46
N PRO A 122 -5.72 4.33 -10.28
CA PRO A 122 -6.56 3.89 -9.16
C PRO A 122 -6.02 4.35 -7.80
N MET A 123 -6.93 4.49 -6.83
CA MET A 123 -6.58 4.89 -5.46
C MET A 123 -5.47 3.99 -4.90
N PRO A 124 -4.32 4.56 -4.51
CA PRO A 124 -3.23 3.77 -3.93
C PRO A 124 -3.65 3.09 -2.61
N PRO A 125 -3.20 1.86 -2.33
CA PRO A 125 -3.46 1.17 -1.07
C PRO A 125 -2.56 1.65 0.08
N ILE A 126 -1.99 2.86 -0.03
CA ILE A 126 -1.10 3.47 0.96
C ILE A 126 -1.58 4.88 1.31
N PRO A 127 -1.32 5.36 2.54
CA PRO A 127 -1.76 6.69 2.95
C PRO A 127 -0.93 7.79 2.27
N ALA A 128 -1.52 8.98 2.13
CA ALA A 128 -0.93 10.12 1.43
C ALA A 128 0.44 10.56 2.00
N ASN A 129 0.70 10.32 3.29
CA ASN A 129 1.98 10.65 3.93
C ASN A 129 3.10 9.64 3.66
N LYS A 130 2.80 8.54 2.94
CA LYS A 130 3.77 7.51 2.53
C LYS A 130 3.97 7.46 1.02
N TYR A 131 3.04 8.00 0.23
CA TYR A 131 3.17 8.02 -1.23
C TYR A 131 4.20 9.08 -1.66
N ASN A 132 5.36 8.62 -2.16
CA ASN A 132 6.43 9.50 -2.65
C ASN A 132 6.14 9.98 -4.08
N LEU A 133 6.18 11.30 -4.29
CA LEU A 133 5.94 11.92 -5.58
C LEU A 133 7.17 11.86 -6.50
N ARG A 134 6.92 12.14 -7.77
CA ARG A 134 7.88 12.38 -8.85
C ARG A 134 7.58 13.71 -9.51
N ASP A 135 8.57 14.24 -10.22
CA ASP A 135 8.38 15.44 -11.02
C ASP A 135 7.20 15.29 -11.98
N ASN A 136 6.39 16.34 -12.10
CA ASN A 136 5.21 16.41 -12.95
C ASN A 136 4.02 15.53 -12.52
N ASP A 137 4.06 14.90 -11.34
CA ASP A 137 2.90 14.16 -10.85
C ASP A 137 1.67 15.07 -10.68
N VAL A 138 0.50 14.53 -11.01
CA VAL A 138 -0.80 15.17 -10.85
C VAL A 138 -1.57 14.46 -9.75
N ILE A 139 -1.84 15.17 -8.67
CA ILE A 139 -2.60 14.67 -7.52
C ILE A 139 -4.04 15.17 -7.65
N LYS A 140 -5.00 14.26 -7.48
CA LYS A 140 -6.41 14.64 -7.33
C LYS A 140 -6.93 14.17 -5.99
N TRP A 141 -7.33 15.11 -5.13
CA TRP A 141 -8.16 14.84 -3.96
C TRP A 141 -9.63 14.98 -4.34
N THR A 142 -10.45 14.01 -3.96
CA THR A 142 -11.88 13.97 -4.27
C THR A 142 -12.67 13.73 -2.99
N HIS A 143 -13.70 14.54 -2.78
CA HIS A 143 -14.66 14.32 -1.71
C HIS A 143 -15.63 13.20 -2.11
N VAL A 144 -15.92 12.27 -1.21
CA VAL A 144 -16.75 11.07 -1.44
C VAL A 144 -17.98 11.01 -0.56
#